data_AF-A0A960UKF8-F1
#
_entry.id   AF-A0A960UKF8-F1
#
_cell.length_a   1.000
_cell.length_b   1.000
_cell.length_c   1.000
_cell.angle_alpha   90.00
_cell.angle_beta   90.00
_cell.angle_gamma   90.00
#
_symmetry.space_group_name_H-M   'P 1'
#
loop_
_entity.id
_entity.type
_entity.pdbx_description
1 polymer ?
#
loop_
_entity_poly.entity_id
_entity_poly.type
_entity_poly.pdbx_seq_one_letter_code
_entity_poly.pdbx_strand_id
1 'polypeptide(L)' 'MGRFDCLVLEPTLQSQGLFKSEGRMLIYVSDDSRRLPVKLKARAPVGAFTSELRTYRAGGSLEAPAEDALDEAP' A
#
# COMPACT_ATOMS: atom_id res chain seq x y z
N MET A 1 5.08 -2.04 19.95
CA MET A 1 4.46 -3.17 19.21
C MET A 1 3.15 -3.47 19.91
N GLY A 2 2.05 -3.58 19.19
CA GLY A 2 0.72 -3.78 19.75
C GLY A 2 -0.03 -4.90 19.02
N ARG A 3 -1.10 -5.40 19.63
CA ARG A 3 -2.02 -6.36 19.01
C ARG A 3 -3.23 -5.60 18.49
N PHE A 4 -3.64 -5.92 17.27
CA PHE A 4 -4.77 -5.28 16.59
C PHE A 4 -5.70 -6.37 16.09
N ASP A 5 -7.01 -6.15 16.22
CA ASP A 5 -7.97 -6.89 15.42
C ASP A 5 -7.85 -6.42 13.98
N CYS A 6 -7.79 -7.37 13.05
CA CYS A 6 -7.43 -7.09 11.67
C CYS A 6 -8.37 -7.79 10.68
N LEU A 7 -8.75 -7.06 9.64
CA LEU A 7 -9.21 -7.61 8.39
C LEU A 7 -7.99 -8.05 7.56
N VAL A 8 -8.06 -9.23 6.95
CA VAL A 8 -6.97 -9.75 6.10
C VAL A 8 -7.40 -9.70 4.65
N LEU A 9 -6.69 -8.91 3.86
CA LEU A 9 -6.93 -8.75 2.43
C LEU A 9 -5.88 -9.53 1.63
N GLU A 10 -6.34 -10.30 0.66
CA GLU A 10 -5.51 -10.99 -0.33
C GLU A 10 -5.85 -10.42 -1.71
N PRO A 11 -5.04 -9.48 -2.25
CA PRO A 11 -5.32 -8.92 -3.56
C PRO A 11 -4.97 -9.92 -4.66
N THR A 12 -5.79 -9.95 -5.70
CA THR A 12 -5.43 -10.62 -6.96
C THR A 12 -4.39 -9.78 -7.68
N LEU A 13 -3.15 -10.26 -7.72
CA LEU A 13 -2.07 -9.61 -8.44
C LEU A 13 -2.24 -9.88 -9.94
N GLN A 14 -2.55 -8.83 -10.70
CA GLN A 14 -2.56 -8.88 -12.15
C GLN A 14 -1.16 -8.55 -12.66
N SER A 15 -0.45 -9.53 -13.22
CA SER A 15 0.83 -9.29 -13.89
C SER A 15 0.59 -8.77 -15.31
N GLN A 16 1.05 -7.56 -15.61
CA GLN A 16 1.32 -7.11 -16.98
C GLN A 16 2.85 -7.10 -17.18
N GLY A 17 3.37 -7.79 -18.21
CA GLY A 17 4.80 -7.81 -18.57
C GLY A 17 5.63 -8.99 -18.04
N LEU A 18 6.97 -8.90 -18.16
CA LEU A 18 7.99 -9.97 -17.94
C LEU A 18 7.98 -10.61 -16.53
N PHE A 19 7.30 -9.99 -15.58
CA PHE A 19 7.16 -10.51 -14.23
C PHE A 19 5.79 -11.17 -14.07
N LYS A 20 5.67 -12.43 -14.50
CA LYS A 20 4.65 -13.34 -13.97
C LYS A 20 4.97 -13.59 -12.49
N SER A 21 4.65 -12.65 -11.63
CA SER A 21 4.78 -12.84 -10.20
C SER A 21 3.61 -13.71 -9.75
N GLU A 22 3.85 -15.02 -9.66
CA GLU A 22 3.06 -15.99 -8.87
C GLU A 22 3.18 -15.70 -7.36
N GLY A 23 3.20 -14.41 -7.00
CA GLY A 23 3.40 -13.95 -5.65
C GLY A 23 2.08 -13.95 -4.90
N ARG A 24 2.13 -14.30 -3.61
CA ARG A 24 1.01 -14.15 -2.68
C ARG A 24 1.26 -12.94 -1.81
N MET A 25 0.26 -12.08 -1.66
CA MET A 25 0.32 -10.93 -0.75
C MET A 25 -0.82 -11.00 0.25
N LEU A 26 -0.53 -10.74 1.51
CA LEU A 26 -1.52 -10.53 2.56
C LEU A 26 -1.30 -9.15 3.17
N ILE A 27 -2.38 -8.37 3.23
CA ILE A 27 -2.43 -7.05 3.85
C ILE A 27 -3.33 -7.16 5.07
N TYR A 28 -2.76 -6.95 6.26
CA TYR A 28 -3.50 -6.88 7.51
C TYR A 28 -3.87 -5.42 7.74
N VAL A 29 -5.16 -5.16 7.78
CA VAL A 29 -5.75 -3.84 7.95
C VAL A 29 -6.44 -3.78 9.30
N SER A 30 -6.23 -2.72 10.09
CA SER A 30 -6.90 -2.56 11.38
C SER A 30 -8.42 -2.61 11.20
N ASP A 31 -9.09 -3.35 12.07
CA ASP A 31 -10.56 -3.36 12.14
C ASP A 31 -11.06 -2.21 13.03
N ASP A 32 -10.68 -0.99 12.64
CA ASP A 32 -11.17 0.26 13.24
C ASP A 32 -11.65 1.21 12.13
N SER A 33 -12.18 2.36 12.51
CA SER A 33 -12.72 3.34 11.55
C SER A 33 -11.70 3.85 10.55
N ARG A 34 -10.39 3.76 10.85
CA ARG A 34 -9.31 4.27 10.02
C ARG A 34 -8.78 3.25 9.03
N ARG A 35 -9.01 1.95 9.26
CA ARG A 35 -8.62 0.85 8.37
C ARG A 35 -7.18 0.98 7.88
N LEU A 36 -6.25 1.19 8.81
CA LEU A 36 -4.84 1.38 8.49
C LEU A 36 -4.17 0.02 8.21
N PRO A 37 -3.35 -0.10 7.15
CA PRO A 37 -2.54 -1.29 6.93
C PRO A 37 -1.45 -1.36 8.01
N VAL A 38 -1.57 -2.30 8.94
CA VAL A 38 -0.64 -2.45 10.08
C VAL A 38 0.46 -3.47 9.80
N LYS A 39 0.24 -4.40 8.86
CA LYS A 39 1.23 -5.42 8.48
C LYS A 39 1.05 -5.88 7.03
N LEU A 40 2.18 -6.13 6.37
CA LEU A 40 2.26 -6.72 5.04
C LEU A 40 3.06 -8.02 5.11
N LYS A 41 2.57 -9.05 4.45
CA LYS A 41 3.34 -10.27 4.18
C LYS A 41 3.28 -10.56 2.68
N ALA A 42 4.44 -10.61 2.05
CA ALA A 42 4.55 -10.97 0.64
C ALA A 42 5.42 -12.22 0.49
N ARG A 43 4.99 -13.12 -0.38
CA ARG A 43 5.76 -14.28 -0.84
C ARG A 43 5.88 -14.17 -2.34
N ALA A 44 7.09 -14.29 -2.84
CA ALA A 44 7.43 -14.42 -4.25
C ALA A 44 8.22 -15.73 -4.43
N PRO A 45 8.38 -16.23 -5.66
CA PRO A 45 9.19 -17.43 -5.90
C PRO A 45 10.62 -17.33 -5.35
N VAL A 46 11.19 -16.12 -5.36
CA VAL A 46 12.59 -15.87 -4.94
C VAL A 46 12.74 -15.42 -3.48
N GLY A 47 11.67 -15.47 -2.68
CA GLY A 47 11.74 -15.14 -1.25
C GLY A 47 10.46 -14.58 -0.66
N ALA A 48 10.54 -14.21 0.62
CA ALA A 48 9.42 -13.60 1.33
C ALA A 48 9.89 -12.40 2.13
N PHE A 49 9.02 -11.40 2.27
CA PHE A 49 9.27 -10.29 3.18
C PHE A 49 8.04 -9.99 4.02
N THR A 50 8.29 -9.44 5.21
CA THR A 50 7.26 -8.96 6.14
C THR A 50 7.59 -7.54 6.54
N SER A 51 6.59 -6.67 6.54
CA SER A 51 6.71 -5.29 7.00
C SER A 51 5.59 -4.96 8.00
N GLU A 52 5.88 -4.04 8.92
CA GLU A 52 4.97 -3.62 9.99
C GLU A 52 4.93 -2.10 10.06
N LEU A 53 3.74 -1.54 10.27
CA LEU A 53 3.55 -0.11 10.39
C LEU A 53 4.25 0.41 11.66
N ARG A 54 5.18 1.35 11.48
CA ARG A 54 5.90 1.98 12.59
C ARG A 54 5.34 3.34 12.96
N THR A 55 5.07 4.16 11.95
CA THR A 55 4.59 5.53 12.11
C THR A 55 3.56 5.81 11.03
N TYR A 56 2.51 6.55 11.40
CA TYR A 56 1.51 7.06 10.48
C TYR A 56 1.28 8.53 10.76
N ARG A 57 1.10 9.31 9.70
CA ARG A 57 0.64 10.70 9.76
C ARG A 57 -0.52 10.84 8.80
N ALA A 58 -1.63 11.40 9.28
CA ALA A 58 -2.74 11.75 8.39
C ALA A 58 -2.25 12.78 7.36
N GLY A 59 -2.71 12.66 6.12
CA GLY A 59 -2.48 13.68 5.10
C GLY A 59 -3.13 15.01 5.50
N GLY A 60 -2.48 16.11 5.14
CA GLY A 60 -3.14 17.42 5.08
C GLY A 60 -3.90 17.58 3.76
N SER A 61 -4.57 18.72 3.59
CA SER A 61 -5.19 19.06 2.29
C SER A 61 -4.09 19.16 1.24
N LEU A 62 -4.17 18.33 0.19
CA LEU A 62 -3.35 18.48 -1.01
C LEU A 62 -4.07 19.53 -1.87
N GLU A 63 -3.60 20.78 -1.85
CA GLU A 63 -4.00 21.70 -2.91
C GLU A 63 -3.41 21.14 -4.21
N ALA A 64 -4.26 20.95 -5.22
CA ALA A 64 -3.80 20.58 -6.54
C ALA A 64 -2.81 21.66 -7.02
N PRO A 65 -1.66 21.29 -7.62
CA PRO A 65 -0.83 22.30 -8.26
C PRO A 65 -1.69 23.05 -9.28
N ALA A 66 -1.66 24.39 -9.24
CA ALA A 66 -2.41 25.22 -10.17
C ALA A 66 -2.11 24.79 -11.61
N GLU A 67 -3.16 24.50 -12.38
CA GLU A 67 -3.08 24.00 -13.77
C GLU A 67 -2.55 25.04 -14.77
N ASP A 68 -2.13 26.23 -14.31
CA ASP A 68 -1.78 27.37 -15.17
C ASP A 68 -0.30 27.43 -15.59
N ALA A 69 0.56 26.47 -15.19
CA ALA A 69 1.99 26.51 -15.52
C ALA A 69 2.37 25.82 -16.86
N LEU A 70 1.39 25.40 -17.67
CA LEU A 70 1.64 24.75 -18.97
C LEU A 70 1.42 25.65 -20.19
N ASP A 71 1.02 26.91 -20.00
CA ASP A 71 0.82 27.88 -21.10
C ASP A 71 1.96 28.93 -21.22
N GLU A 72 3.03 28.79 -20.42
CA GLU A 72 4.19 29.67 -20.47
C GLU A 72 5.47 28.90 -20.86
N ALA A 73 5.46 28.36 -22.07
CA ALA A 73 6.70 28.02 -22.78
C ALA A 73 6.66 28.73 -24.15
N PRO A 74 7.64 29.58 -24.49
CA PRO A 74 7.74 30.17 -25.82
C PRO A 74 8.08 29.13 -26.90
#